data_AF-A0A8J7KL36-F1
#
_entry.id   AF-A0A8J7KL36-F1
#
_cell.length_a   1.000
_cell.length_b   1.000
_cell.length_c   1.000
_cell.angle_alpha   90.00
_cell.angle_beta   90.00
_cell.angle_gamma   90.00
#
_symmetry.space_group_name_H-M   'P 1'
#
loop_
_entity.id
_entity.type
_entity.pdbx_description
1 polymer ?
#
loop_
_entity_poly.entity_id
_entity_poly.type
_entity_poly.pdbx_seq_one_letter_code
_entity_poly.pdbx_strand_id
1 'polypeptide(L)'
;MVAVPPVMLVFDISALSAATPSEWREFSRVGSCYVPQVVYEEMKLKFDRSPDPDLERIAKAFNRFYATSGWRITDVSGHHAALKVGSGQALTRRSRVSLAVGRCAYGLAENTPGSLVVLVTKDRPLLQRLYEIPAVNLCGITVDNLLQWSRTGQRPIAVSQKLQQFRAAHGIQPVGTTGTSQTYQRTSPTRLTAKPTSSKTKTSNISTPDWLPDVVSLLLATAGLAVAGYLIWLVFRNGTIQQFFENPTGQSSNPAPNQVSAQAASQSPTSVDRTKKITLT
;
A
#
# COMPACT_ATOMS: atom_id res chain seq x y z
N MET A 1 -17.89 27.65 9.46
CA MET A 1 -16.54 27.06 9.53
C MET A 1 -16.40 26.12 8.35
N VAL A 2 -15.36 26.27 7.52
CA VAL A 2 -15.09 25.31 6.44
C VAL A 2 -14.56 24.02 7.07
N ALA A 3 -15.41 23.03 7.24
CA ALA A 3 -15.03 21.75 7.81
C ALA A 3 -14.07 21.03 6.84
N VAL A 4 -12.89 20.63 7.34
CA VAL A 4 -12.03 19.72 6.58
C VAL A 4 -12.79 18.40 6.45
N PRO A 5 -12.94 17.83 5.24
CA PRO A 5 -13.61 16.55 5.04
C PRO A 5 -13.03 15.48 5.98
N PRO A 6 -13.87 14.66 6.63
CA PRO A 6 -13.38 13.52 7.40
C PRO A 6 -12.51 12.61 6.53
N VAL A 7 -11.45 12.06 7.12
CA VAL A 7 -10.55 11.11 6.46
C VAL A 7 -10.89 9.70 6.92
N MET A 8 -11.02 8.79 5.96
CA MET A 8 -11.25 7.36 6.18
C MET A 8 -10.06 6.58 5.62
N LEU A 9 -9.33 5.89 6.48
CA LEU A 9 -8.16 5.10 6.11
C LEU A 9 -8.58 3.65 5.89
N VAL A 10 -8.28 3.09 4.72
CA VAL A 10 -8.56 1.68 4.38
C VAL A 10 -7.25 0.91 4.30
N PHE A 11 -7.11 -0.14 5.10
CA PHE A 11 -5.85 -0.89 5.21
C PHE A 11 -5.89 -2.23 4.48
N ASP A 12 -4.83 -2.54 3.73
CA ASP A 12 -4.58 -3.89 3.22
C ASP A 12 -3.65 -4.70 4.14
N ILE A 13 -3.45 -5.98 3.82
CA ILE A 13 -2.54 -6.84 4.61
C ILE A 13 -1.12 -6.28 4.62
N SER A 14 -0.64 -5.73 3.49
CA SER A 14 0.73 -5.25 3.38
C SER A 14 1.02 -4.02 4.24
N ALA A 15 0.03 -3.14 4.41
CA ALA A 15 0.11 -1.99 5.29
C ALA A 15 0.07 -2.40 6.75
N LEU A 16 -0.82 -3.34 7.12
CA LEU A 16 -0.88 -3.87 8.48
C LEU A 16 0.41 -4.59 8.87
N SER A 17 0.94 -5.46 8.01
CA SER A 17 2.17 -6.21 8.27
C SER A 17 3.43 -5.34 8.29
N ALA A 18 3.37 -4.14 7.74
CA ALA A 18 4.49 -3.21 7.71
C ALA A 18 4.56 -2.28 8.93
N ALA A 19 3.57 -2.33 9.82
CA ALA A 19 3.47 -1.45 10.97
C ALA A 19 3.34 -2.25 12.27
N THR A 20 3.64 -1.59 13.38
CA THR A 20 3.61 -2.15 14.73
C THR A 20 2.30 -1.78 15.45
N PRO A 21 1.96 -2.48 16.55
CA PRO A 21 0.77 -2.13 17.35
C PRO A 21 0.76 -0.71 17.91
N SER A 22 1.93 -0.13 18.18
CA SER A 22 2.05 1.29 18.55
C SER A 22 1.68 2.21 17.40
N GLU A 23 2.14 1.90 16.19
CA GLU A 23 1.88 2.72 15.01
C GLU A 23 0.42 2.61 14.56
N TRP A 24 -0.21 1.43 14.66
CA TRP A 24 -1.64 1.28 14.39
C TRP A 24 -2.49 2.19 15.30
N ARG A 25 -2.11 2.37 16.58
CA ARG A 25 -2.80 3.32 17.47
C ARG A 25 -2.65 4.76 17.01
N GLU A 26 -1.50 5.12 16.46
CA GLU A 26 -1.25 6.47 15.96
C GLU A 26 -2.06 6.78 14.69
N PHE A 27 -2.35 5.80 13.85
CA PHE A 27 -3.12 6.02 12.61
C PHE A 27 -4.54 6.56 12.87
N SER A 28 -5.17 6.16 13.99
CA SER A 28 -6.47 6.71 14.40
C SER A 28 -6.45 8.21 14.67
N ARG A 29 -5.28 8.83 14.86
CA ARG A 29 -5.15 10.29 15.08
C ARG A 29 -5.38 11.11 13.81
N VAL A 30 -5.18 10.51 12.64
CA VAL A 30 -5.25 11.22 11.35
C VAL A 30 -6.48 10.84 10.52
N GLY A 31 -7.24 9.82 10.92
CA GLY A 31 -8.49 9.44 10.29
C GLY A 31 -9.20 8.26 10.96
N SER A 32 -10.44 8.03 10.57
CA SER A 32 -11.19 6.83 10.97
C SER A 32 -10.63 5.61 10.23
N CYS A 33 -10.25 4.57 10.96
CA CYS A 33 -9.59 3.39 10.39
C CYS A 33 -10.59 2.29 10.05
N TYR A 34 -10.50 1.78 8.82
CA TYR A 34 -11.34 0.75 8.25
C TYR A 34 -10.50 -0.44 7.76
N VAL A 35 -10.99 -1.63 8.04
CA VAL A 35 -10.39 -2.90 7.64
C VAL A 35 -11.41 -3.61 6.74
N PRO A 36 -11.10 -3.84 5.46
CA PRO A 36 -11.96 -4.65 4.60
C PRO A 36 -12.17 -6.04 5.22
N GLN A 37 -13.39 -6.58 5.15
CA GLN A 37 -13.77 -7.89 5.70
C GLN A 37 -12.79 -8.99 5.23
N VAL A 38 -12.45 -8.99 3.93
CA VAL A 38 -11.49 -9.92 3.35
C VAL A 38 -10.09 -9.84 3.98
N VAL A 39 -9.65 -8.66 4.40
CA VAL A 39 -8.35 -8.47 5.08
C VAL A 39 -8.41 -8.99 6.50
N TYR A 40 -9.51 -8.72 7.21
CA TYR A 40 -9.73 -9.22 8.56
C TYR A 40 -9.74 -10.75 8.59
N GLU A 41 -10.46 -11.38 7.67
CA GLU A 41 -10.52 -12.84 7.54
C GLU A 41 -9.15 -13.46 7.19
N GLU A 42 -8.40 -12.83 6.29
CA GLU A 42 -7.04 -13.27 5.96
C GLU A 42 -6.08 -13.15 7.15
N MET A 43 -6.19 -12.08 7.95
CA MET A 43 -5.41 -11.94 9.18
C MET A 43 -5.81 -12.99 10.22
N LYS A 44 -7.10 -13.32 10.34
CA LYS A 44 -7.56 -14.39 11.23
C LYS A 44 -7.07 -15.77 10.79
N LEU A 45 -7.09 -16.05 9.48
CA LEU A 45 -6.56 -17.31 8.96
C LEU A 45 -5.04 -17.43 9.16
N LYS A 46 -4.30 -16.33 9.01
CA LYS A 46 -2.85 -16.28 9.28
C LYS A 46 -2.52 -16.41 10.76
N PHE A 47 -3.40 -15.96 11.64
CA PHE A 47 -3.28 -16.19 13.07
C PHE A 47 -3.31 -17.68 13.43
N ASP A 48 -4.16 -18.47 12.77
CA ASP A 48 -4.34 -19.90 13.07
C ASP A 48 -3.36 -20.82 12.32
N ARG A 49 -2.92 -20.44 11.11
CA ARG A 49 -2.29 -21.38 10.15
C ARG A 49 -1.15 -20.79 9.30
N SER A 50 -0.49 -19.72 9.74
CA SER A 50 0.63 -19.17 8.94
C SER A 50 1.88 -20.05 9.05
N PRO A 51 2.50 -20.47 7.93
CA PRO A 51 3.81 -21.12 7.94
C PRO A 51 4.96 -20.13 8.19
N ASP A 52 4.68 -18.82 8.07
CA ASP A 52 5.61 -17.74 8.34
C ASP A 52 5.39 -17.23 9.78
N PRO A 53 6.38 -17.42 10.70
CA PRO A 53 6.24 -17.07 12.11
C PRO A 53 6.17 -15.56 12.34
N ASP A 54 6.78 -14.74 11.47
CA ASP A 54 6.70 -13.29 11.58
C ASP A 54 5.30 -12.80 11.22
N LEU A 55 4.75 -13.36 10.14
CA LEU A 55 3.38 -13.04 9.73
C LEU A 55 2.34 -13.54 10.74
N GLU A 56 2.57 -14.70 11.36
CA GLU A 56 1.75 -15.21 12.46
C GLU A 56 1.77 -14.27 13.67
N ARG A 57 2.97 -13.83 14.08
CA ARG A 57 3.16 -12.88 15.19
C ARG A 57 2.43 -11.56 14.93
N ILE A 58 2.53 -11.04 13.70
CA ILE A 58 1.82 -9.84 13.26
C ILE A 58 0.31 -10.06 13.32
N ALA A 59 -0.20 -11.18 12.78
CA ALA A 59 -1.61 -11.50 12.81
C ALA A 59 -2.15 -11.62 14.24
N LYS A 60 -1.40 -12.26 15.15
CA LYS A 60 -1.68 -12.31 16.60
C LYS A 60 -1.76 -10.92 17.21
N ALA A 61 -0.77 -10.08 16.94
CA ALA A 61 -0.75 -8.72 17.46
C ALA A 61 -1.94 -7.90 16.93
N PHE A 62 -2.27 -8.02 15.65
CA PHE A 62 -3.39 -7.31 15.03
C PHE A 62 -4.74 -7.74 15.60
N ASN A 63 -5.00 -9.04 15.75
CA ASN A 63 -6.25 -9.53 16.31
C ASN A 63 -6.46 -9.06 17.76
N ARG A 64 -5.39 -9.04 18.58
CA ARG A 64 -5.45 -8.48 19.94
C ARG A 64 -5.72 -6.97 19.93
N PHE A 65 -5.02 -6.23 19.06
CA PHE A 65 -5.20 -4.79 18.93
C PHE A 65 -6.62 -4.43 18.46
N TYR A 66 -7.13 -5.12 17.44
CA TYR A 66 -8.42 -4.83 16.83
C TYR A 66 -9.58 -4.87 17.83
N ALA A 67 -9.56 -5.83 18.75
CA ALA A 67 -10.60 -6.00 19.77
C ALA A 67 -10.84 -4.75 20.64
N THR A 68 -9.84 -3.86 20.76
CA THR A 68 -9.92 -2.66 21.59
C THR A 68 -9.62 -1.37 20.81
N SER A 69 -9.41 -1.42 19.50
CA SER A 69 -8.89 -0.27 18.74
C SER A 69 -9.95 0.75 18.31
N GLY A 70 -11.22 0.36 18.28
CA GLY A 70 -12.30 1.15 17.67
C GLY A 70 -12.26 1.18 16.14
N TRP A 71 -11.36 0.41 15.52
CA TRP A 71 -11.33 0.28 14.06
C TRP A 71 -12.56 -0.46 13.56
N ARG A 72 -13.04 -0.10 12.36
CA ARG A 72 -14.28 -0.64 11.80
C ARG A 72 -13.96 -1.68 10.73
N ILE A 73 -14.67 -2.80 10.75
CA ILE A 73 -14.68 -3.71 9.61
C ILE A 73 -15.73 -3.22 8.61
N THR A 74 -15.45 -3.37 7.31
CA THR A 74 -16.38 -3.03 6.23
C THR A 74 -16.34 -4.08 5.15
N ASP A 75 -17.52 -4.45 4.64
CA ASP A 75 -17.74 -5.37 3.52
C ASP A 75 -18.18 -4.65 2.24
N VAL A 76 -18.24 -3.32 2.28
CA VAL A 76 -18.55 -2.47 1.12
C VAL A 76 -17.61 -2.82 -0.02
N SER A 77 -18.16 -2.92 -1.23
CA SER A 77 -17.40 -3.17 -2.45
C SER A 77 -18.05 -2.44 -3.62
N GLY A 78 -17.25 -1.64 -4.33
CA GLY A 78 -17.65 -0.95 -5.56
C GLY A 78 -17.05 -1.60 -6.80
N HIS A 79 -17.62 -1.31 -7.97
CA HIS A 79 -17.17 -1.84 -9.25
C HIS A 79 -16.59 -0.71 -10.10
N HIS A 80 -15.35 -0.90 -10.57
CA HIS A 80 -14.70 0.04 -11.50
C HIS A 80 -13.90 -0.72 -12.55
N ALA A 81 -13.82 -0.17 -13.77
CA ALA A 81 -13.11 -0.80 -14.89
C ALA A 81 -11.61 -1.02 -14.61
N ALA A 82 -10.97 -0.11 -13.86
CA ALA A 82 -9.57 -0.26 -13.42
C ALA A 82 -9.39 -1.34 -12.33
N LEU A 83 -10.47 -1.74 -11.65
CA LEU A 83 -10.48 -2.73 -10.57
C LEU A 83 -11.10 -4.07 -11.03
N LYS A 84 -10.85 -4.44 -12.29
CA LYS A 84 -11.24 -5.74 -12.86
C LYS A 84 -10.06 -6.70 -12.95
N VAL A 85 -10.39 -7.99 -12.96
CA VAL A 85 -9.44 -9.04 -13.33
C VAL A 85 -9.25 -8.97 -14.84
N GLY A 86 -8.01 -9.06 -15.33
CA GLY A 86 -7.76 -9.22 -16.76
C GLY A 86 -8.40 -10.53 -17.26
N SER A 87 -9.08 -10.49 -18.39
CA SER A 87 -9.72 -11.68 -18.97
C SER A 87 -8.71 -12.81 -19.17
N GLY A 88 -9.07 -14.04 -18.74
CA GLY A 88 -8.24 -15.23 -18.92
C GLY A 88 -7.06 -15.39 -17.95
N GLN A 89 -6.89 -14.50 -16.97
CA GLN A 89 -5.79 -14.57 -16.01
C GLN A 89 -6.24 -15.20 -14.68
N ALA A 90 -5.66 -16.34 -14.33
CA ALA A 90 -5.81 -16.92 -12.99
C ALA A 90 -5.08 -16.04 -11.97
N LEU A 91 -5.83 -15.34 -11.12
CA LEU A 91 -5.21 -14.53 -10.07
C LEU A 91 -4.68 -15.40 -8.94
N THR A 92 -3.51 -15.05 -8.43
CA THR A 92 -3.04 -15.57 -7.14
C THR A 92 -3.99 -15.14 -6.01
N ARG A 93 -4.00 -15.87 -4.89
CA ARG A 93 -4.79 -15.48 -3.70
C ARG A 93 -4.48 -14.05 -3.26
N ARG A 94 -3.19 -13.68 -3.22
CA ARG A 94 -2.74 -12.32 -2.88
C ARG A 94 -3.33 -11.27 -3.81
N SER A 95 -3.30 -11.51 -5.13
CA SER A 95 -3.84 -10.58 -6.11
C SER A 95 -5.36 -10.43 -6.01
N ARG A 96 -6.09 -11.51 -5.66
CA ARG A 96 -7.54 -11.43 -5.41
C ARG A 96 -7.88 -10.57 -4.20
N VAL A 97 -7.16 -10.77 -3.09
CA VAL A 97 -7.34 -9.96 -1.88
C VAL A 97 -7.01 -8.49 -2.15
N SER A 98 -5.88 -8.21 -2.81
CA SER A 98 -5.51 -6.85 -3.21
C SER A 98 -6.59 -6.16 -4.06
N LEU A 99 -7.14 -6.86 -5.06
CA LEU A 99 -8.21 -6.32 -5.89
C LEU A 99 -9.49 -6.05 -5.08
N ALA A 100 -9.86 -6.98 -4.18
CA ALA A 100 -11.02 -6.82 -3.30
C ALA A 100 -10.86 -5.61 -2.36
N VAL A 101 -9.65 -5.36 -1.86
CA VAL A 101 -9.35 -4.15 -1.06
C VAL A 101 -9.51 -2.87 -1.88
N GLY A 102 -9.01 -2.86 -3.11
CA GLY A 102 -9.22 -1.72 -4.02
C GLY A 102 -10.70 -1.43 -4.26
N ARG A 103 -11.49 -2.48 -4.51
CA ARG A 103 -12.95 -2.37 -4.68
C ARG A 103 -13.63 -1.88 -3.41
N CYS A 104 -13.15 -2.30 -2.26
CA CYS A 104 -13.65 -1.83 -0.97
C CYS A 104 -13.40 -0.34 -0.77
N ALA A 105 -12.17 0.13 -1.00
CA ALA A 105 -11.85 1.56 -0.91
C ALA A 105 -12.68 2.40 -1.90
N TYR A 106 -12.85 1.91 -3.13
CA TYR A 106 -13.67 2.57 -4.14
C TYR A 106 -15.15 2.63 -3.74
N GLY A 107 -15.76 1.50 -3.34
CA GLY A 107 -17.15 1.47 -2.91
C GLY A 107 -17.39 2.31 -1.65
N LEU A 108 -16.41 2.39 -0.74
CA LEU A 108 -16.49 3.27 0.42
C LEU A 108 -16.50 4.74 -0.02
N ALA A 109 -15.68 5.11 -1.01
CA ALA A 109 -15.67 6.47 -1.55
C ALA A 109 -17.01 6.84 -2.23
N GLU A 110 -17.63 5.90 -2.95
CA GLU A 110 -18.96 6.08 -3.54
C GLU A 110 -20.05 6.27 -2.47
N ASN A 111 -19.98 5.48 -1.39
CA ASN A 111 -20.98 5.52 -0.31
C ASN A 111 -20.82 6.71 0.65
N THR A 112 -19.64 7.32 0.70
CA THR A 112 -19.37 8.47 1.57
C THR A 112 -18.80 9.65 0.78
N PRO A 113 -19.61 10.30 -0.08
CA PRO A 113 -19.14 11.40 -0.91
C PRO A 113 -18.66 12.60 -0.09
N GLY A 114 -19.06 12.72 1.18
CA GLY A 114 -18.61 13.79 2.10
C GLY A 114 -17.25 13.56 2.76
N SER A 115 -16.61 12.39 2.56
CA SER A 115 -15.35 12.01 3.21
C SER A 115 -14.28 11.66 2.19
N LEU A 116 -13.02 11.93 2.53
CA LEU A 116 -11.86 11.50 1.75
C LEU A 116 -11.45 10.09 2.17
N VAL A 117 -11.56 9.14 1.25
CA VAL A 117 -11.08 7.76 1.43
C VAL A 117 -9.64 7.65 0.98
N VAL A 118 -8.80 7.11 1.84
CA VAL A 118 -7.36 6.93 1.61
C VAL A 118 -7.04 5.45 1.74
N LEU A 119 -6.72 4.80 0.63
CA LEU A 119 -6.19 3.44 0.62
C LEU A 119 -4.72 3.46 1.06
N VAL A 120 -4.39 2.65 2.06
CA VAL A 120 -3.04 2.49 2.59
C VAL A 120 -2.53 1.12 2.17
N THR A 121 -1.49 1.08 1.34
CA THR A 121 -0.97 -0.17 0.77
C THR A 121 0.50 -0.06 0.36
N LYS A 122 1.23 -1.18 0.32
CA LYS A 122 2.54 -1.31 -0.35
C LYS A 122 2.41 -1.91 -1.76
N ASP A 123 1.21 -2.31 -2.19
CA ASP A 123 0.95 -2.89 -3.50
C ASP A 123 0.97 -1.81 -4.59
N ARG A 124 2.12 -1.67 -5.26
CA ARG A 124 2.31 -0.71 -6.36
C ARG A 124 1.31 -0.91 -7.52
N PRO A 125 1.09 -2.14 -8.03
CA PRO A 125 0.03 -2.39 -9.01
C PRO A 125 -1.35 -1.88 -8.58
N LEU A 126 -1.72 -2.05 -7.31
CA LEU A 126 -3.00 -1.54 -6.81
C LEU A 126 -3.05 -0.01 -6.79
N LEU A 127 -1.97 0.64 -6.35
CA LEU A 127 -1.86 2.11 -6.40
C LEU A 127 -1.98 2.66 -7.82
N GLN A 128 -1.33 2.02 -8.79
CA GLN A 128 -1.42 2.41 -10.21
C GLN A 128 -2.86 2.38 -10.71
N ARG A 129 -3.58 1.29 -10.45
CA ARG A 129 -5.01 1.16 -10.81
C ARG A 129 -5.88 2.22 -10.12
N LEU A 130 -5.54 2.60 -8.89
CA LEU A 130 -6.29 3.61 -8.16
C LEU A 130 -6.13 5.02 -8.78
N TYR A 131 -4.96 5.33 -9.35
CA TYR A 131 -4.72 6.59 -10.05
C TYR A 131 -5.52 6.71 -11.36
N GLU A 132 -5.92 5.58 -11.96
CA GLU A 132 -6.79 5.54 -13.14
C GLU A 132 -8.27 5.82 -12.81
N ILE A 133 -8.63 5.87 -11.52
CA ILE A 133 -10.02 6.11 -11.09
C ILE A 133 -10.25 7.62 -10.92
N PRO A 134 -11.18 8.24 -11.66
CA PRO A 134 -11.46 9.67 -11.60
C PRO A 134 -12.33 10.05 -10.38
N ALA A 135 -12.09 9.45 -9.22
CA ALA A 135 -12.82 9.76 -7.99
C ALA A 135 -12.16 10.94 -7.24
N VAL A 136 -12.94 11.99 -6.97
CA VAL A 136 -12.44 13.22 -6.31
C VAL A 136 -12.15 13.04 -4.82
N ASN A 137 -12.74 12.02 -4.20
CA ASN A 137 -12.66 11.72 -2.78
C ASN A 137 -11.95 10.39 -2.48
N LEU A 138 -11.09 9.92 -3.39
CA LEU A 138 -10.31 8.70 -3.25
C LEU A 138 -8.84 8.94 -3.64
N CYS A 139 -7.92 8.50 -2.81
CA CYS A 139 -6.51 8.35 -3.19
C CYS A 139 -5.84 7.18 -2.48
N GLY A 140 -4.61 6.87 -2.91
CA GLY A 140 -3.76 5.85 -2.32
C GLY A 140 -2.47 6.46 -1.80
N ILE A 141 -1.97 5.95 -0.68
CA ILE A 141 -0.66 6.28 -0.12
C ILE A 141 0.05 5.01 0.36
N THR A 142 1.36 5.11 0.52
CA THR A 142 2.14 4.07 1.20
C THR A 142 1.97 4.15 2.72
N VAL A 143 2.26 3.06 3.42
CA VAL A 143 2.29 3.05 4.89
C VAL A 143 3.34 4.00 5.44
N ASP A 144 4.46 4.20 4.75
CA ASP A 144 5.53 5.09 5.20
C ASP A 144 5.05 6.56 5.21
N ASN A 145 4.27 6.95 4.18
CA ASN A 145 3.62 8.25 4.13
C ASN A 145 2.59 8.42 5.25
N LEU A 146 1.81 7.38 5.55
CA LEU A 146 0.85 7.43 6.66
C LEU A 146 1.57 7.56 8.01
N LEU A 147 2.67 6.84 8.20
CA LEU A 147 3.45 6.86 9.44
C LEU A 147 4.09 8.23 9.68
N GLN A 148 4.66 8.83 8.63
CA GLN A 148 5.16 10.19 8.70
C GLN A 148 4.02 11.16 9.05
N TRP A 149 2.85 10.98 8.44
CA TRP A 149 1.69 11.81 8.70
C TRP A 149 1.20 11.69 10.14
N SER A 150 1.08 10.46 10.68
CA SER A 150 0.61 10.24 12.05
C SER A 150 1.55 10.82 13.11
N ARG A 151 2.85 10.86 12.83
CA ARG A 151 3.88 11.38 13.73
C ARG A 151 4.04 12.90 13.67
N THR A 152 4.02 13.45 12.46
CA THR A 152 4.40 14.86 12.23
C THR A 152 3.20 15.78 12.01
N GLY A 153 2.02 15.21 11.72
CA GLY A 153 0.85 15.96 11.27
C GLY A 153 0.94 16.46 9.82
N GLN A 154 2.08 16.27 9.15
CA GLN A 154 2.28 16.67 7.75
C GLN A 154 1.55 15.70 6.82
N ARG A 155 0.54 16.21 6.12
CA ARG A 155 -0.27 15.41 5.19
C ARG A 155 0.55 15.02 3.96
N PRO A 156 0.43 13.77 3.47
CA PRO A 156 1.03 13.38 2.20
C PRO A 156 0.48 14.23 1.06
N ILE A 157 1.32 14.50 0.04
CA ILE A 157 0.97 15.35 -1.09
C ILE A 157 -0.32 14.87 -1.78
N ALA A 158 -0.46 13.56 -2.00
CA ALA A 158 -1.66 12.97 -2.60
C ALA A 158 -2.95 13.25 -1.81
N VAL A 159 -2.87 13.29 -0.48
CA VAL A 159 -4.01 13.61 0.40
C VAL A 159 -4.33 15.10 0.31
N SER A 160 -3.30 15.96 0.39
CA SER A 160 -3.47 17.41 0.28
C SER A 160 -4.07 17.83 -1.06
N GLN A 161 -3.61 17.23 -2.16
CA GLN A 161 -4.14 17.47 -3.50
C GLN A 161 -5.60 17.04 -3.62
N LYS A 162 -5.96 15.84 -3.14
CA LYS A 162 -7.36 15.42 -3.15
C LYS A 162 -8.26 16.28 -2.28
N LEU A 163 -7.81 16.72 -1.12
CA LEU A 163 -8.57 17.67 -0.29
C LEU A 163 -8.83 19.00 -1.01
N GLN A 164 -7.86 19.50 -1.79
CA GLN A 164 -8.05 20.71 -2.61
C GLN A 164 -9.05 20.47 -3.74
N GLN A 165 -8.91 19.37 -4.49
CA GLN A 165 -9.86 18.98 -5.54
C GLN A 165 -11.28 18.81 -4.99
N PHE A 166 -11.40 18.16 -3.83
CA PHE A 166 -12.66 17.94 -3.14
C PHE A 166 -13.34 19.26 -2.78
N ARG A 167 -12.59 20.22 -2.23
CA ARG A 167 -13.13 21.56 -1.91
C ARG A 167 -13.58 22.32 -3.15
N ALA A 168 -12.80 22.26 -4.22
CA ALA A 168 -13.14 22.91 -5.48
C ALA A 168 -14.43 22.32 -6.08
N ALA A 169 -14.57 20.99 -6.08
CA ALA A 169 -15.75 20.30 -6.59
C ALA A 169 -17.04 20.61 -5.80
N HIS A 170 -16.93 20.86 -4.49
CA HIS A 170 -18.08 21.13 -3.62
C HIS A 170 -18.31 22.62 -3.35
N GLY A 171 -17.65 23.52 -4.09
CA GLY A 171 -17.83 24.98 -3.93
C GLY A 171 -17.40 25.52 -2.56
N ILE A 172 -16.60 24.75 -1.81
CA ILE A 172 -16.11 25.14 -0.50
C ILE A 172 -14.90 26.04 -0.72
N GLN A 173 -15.14 27.32 -0.94
CA GLN A 173 -14.05 28.29 -1.05
C GLN A 173 -13.26 28.33 0.27
N PRO A 174 -11.92 28.36 0.22
CA PRO A 174 -11.15 28.74 1.40
C PRO A 174 -11.58 30.17 1.77
N VAL A 175 -11.85 30.41 3.05
CA VAL A 175 -11.94 31.78 3.58
C VAL A 175 -10.54 32.37 3.42
N GLY A 176 -10.27 32.95 2.25
CA GLY A 176 -9.18 33.86 2.06
C GLY A 176 -9.45 35.07 2.92
N THR A 177 -8.46 35.45 3.73
CA THR A 177 -8.36 36.76 4.34
C THR A 177 -8.74 37.80 3.29
N THR A 178 -9.81 38.56 3.55
CA THR A 178 -10.30 39.63 2.72
C THR A 178 -9.25 40.74 2.64
N GLY A 179 -8.25 40.56 1.76
CA GLY A 179 -7.44 41.64 1.25
C GLY A 179 -8.28 42.39 0.22
N THR A 180 -9.05 43.36 0.70
CA THR A 180 -9.88 44.24 -0.12
C THR A 180 -8.97 45.07 -1.02
N SER A 181 -8.67 44.59 -2.22
CA SER A 181 -8.15 45.43 -3.31
C SER A 181 -9.32 46.24 -3.87
N GLN A 182 -9.73 47.28 -3.13
CA GLN A 182 -10.57 48.34 -3.68
C GLN A 182 -9.69 49.35 -4.38
N THR A 183 -9.87 49.40 -5.69
CA THR A 183 -9.48 50.47 -6.60
C THR A 183 -10.06 51.80 -6.09
N TYR A 184 -9.21 52.69 -5.58
CA TYR A 184 -9.55 54.11 -5.42
C TYR A 184 -8.43 54.97 -6.00
N GLN A 185 -8.76 55.65 -7.11
CA GLN A 185 -8.13 56.91 -7.49
C GLN A 185 -8.50 57.97 -6.45
N ARG A 186 -7.53 58.63 -5.79
CA ARG A 186 -7.62 60.06 -5.47
C ARG A 186 -6.27 60.66 -5.04
N THR A 187 -6.14 61.93 -5.37
CA THR A 187 -5.03 62.89 -5.34
C THR A 187 -4.39 63.18 -3.97
N SER A 188 -3.12 63.58 -4.05
CA SER A 188 -2.12 64.11 -3.08
C SER A 188 -2.60 65.11 -1.99
N PRO A 189 -1.69 65.70 -1.17
CA PRO A 189 -0.77 65.12 -0.18
C PRO A 189 -0.91 65.83 1.20
N THR A 190 -0.76 65.17 2.35
CA THR A 190 -0.40 65.88 3.61
C THR A 190 0.34 64.98 4.59
N ARG A 191 1.48 65.52 5.02
CA ARG A 191 2.46 65.08 6.01
C ARG A 191 1.86 65.12 7.43
N LEU A 192 2.20 64.16 8.29
CA LEU A 192 2.80 64.34 9.64
C LEU A 192 2.83 63.00 10.42
N THR A 193 4.06 62.50 10.59
CA THR A 193 4.70 62.02 11.83
C THR A 193 3.90 61.22 12.88
N ALA A 194 4.23 59.93 13.04
CA ALA A 194 4.48 59.27 14.34
C ALA A 194 5.35 58.01 14.15
N LYS A 195 6.29 57.81 15.09
CA LYS A 195 7.40 56.82 15.11
C LYS A 195 6.97 55.53 15.88
N PRO A 196 7.80 54.49 16.05
CA PRO A 196 7.51 53.12 15.64
C PRO A 196 7.38 52.11 16.81
N THR A 197 6.78 50.95 16.57
CA THR A 197 7.05 49.76 17.42
C THR A 197 7.07 48.51 16.56
N SER A 198 8.24 48.23 16.01
CA SER A 198 8.56 46.99 15.29
C SER A 198 9.04 45.96 16.31
N SER A 199 8.19 44.98 16.62
CA SER A 199 8.64 43.70 17.17
C SER A 199 9.14 42.83 16.02
N LYS A 200 10.46 42.73 15.94
CA LYS A 200 11.17 41.77 15.07
C LYS A 200 10.99 40.37 15.65
N THR A 201 10.32 39.48 14.93
CA THR A 201 10.56 38.03 15.06
C THR A 201 11.24 37.56 13.79
N LYS A 202 12.56 37.39 13.92
CA LYS A 202 13.50 37.01 12.87
C LYS A 202 13.54 35.48 12.83
N THR A 203 12.71 34.85 12.01
CA THR A 203 12.94 33.45 11.60
C THR A 203 13.92 33.46 10.43
N SER A 204 15.16 33.04 10.70
CA SER A 204 16.17 32.80 9.68
C SER A 204 15.76 31.60 8.84
N ASN A 205 15.09 31.86 7.72
CA ASN A 205 15.06 30.92 6.60
C ASN A 205 16.49 30.80 6.09
N ILE A 206 17.17 29.70 6.44
CA ILE A 206 18.36 29.26 5.74
C ILE A 206 17.88 28.82 4.35
N SER A 207 17.91 29.78 3.43
CA SER A 207 17.73 29.56 2.00
C SER A 207 18.90 28.71 1.52
N THR A 208 18.72 27.39 1.45
CA THR A 208 19.58 26.55 0.61
C THR A 208 19.39 27.00 -0.84
N PRO A 209 20.46 27.26 -1.58
CA PRO A 209 20.32 27.80 -2.93
C PRO A 209 19.72 26.75 -3.88
N ASP A 210 18.84 27.19 -4.78
CA ASP A 210 17.99 26.34 -5.63
C ASP A 210 18.76 25.39 -6.57
N TRP A 211 20.08 25.57 -6.73
CA TRP A 211 20.95 24.70 -7.55
C TRP A 211 21.44 23.44 -6.82
N LEU A 212 21.30 23.39 -5.49
CA LEU A 212 21.79 22.29 -4.67
C LEU A 212 21.17 20.91 -5.03
N PRO A 213 19.85 20.76 -5.25
CA PRO A 213 19.28 19.45 -5.58
C PRO A 213 19.75 18.91 -6.94
N ASP A 214 19.99 19.79 -7.92
CA ASP A 214 20.44 19.40 -9.26
C ASP A 214 21.89 18.86 -9.24
N VAL A 215 22.77 19.48 -8.45
CA VAL A 215 24.16 19.00 -8.31
C VAL A 215 24.24 17.68 -7.54
N VAL A 216 23.41 17.51 -6.50
CA VAL A 216 23.36 16.24 -5.76
C VAL A 216 22.84 15.12 -6.65
N SER A 217 21.82 15.37 -7.49
CA SER A 217 21.31 14.37 -8.43
C SER A 217 22.35 13.97 -9.49
N LEU A 218 23.13 14.93 -10.01
CA LEU A 218 24.19 14.65 -10.98
C LEU A 218 25.34 13.83 -10.37
N LEU A 219 25.73 14.13 -9.13
CA LEU A 219 26.76 13.37 -8.41
C LEU A 219 26.30 11.95 -8.07
N LEU A 220 25.04 11.78 -7.67
CA LEU A 220 24.50 10.45 -7.37
C LEU A 220 24.41 9.58 -8.64
N ALA A 221 24.01 10.17 -9.78
CA ALA A 221 23.93 9.47 -11.05
C ALA A 221 25.30 9.03 -11.56
N THR A 222 26.31 9.89 -11.46
CA THR A 222 27.69 9.56 -11.88
C THR A 222 28.34 8.51 -10.96
N ALA A 223 28.10 8.59 -9.65
CA ALA A 223 28.55 7.56 -8.70
C ALA A 223 27.91 6.20 -8.99
N GLY A 224 26.60 6.15 -9.26
CA GLY A 224 25.91 4.91 -9.63
C GLY A 224 26.47 4.27 -10.91
N LEU A 225 26.78 5.09 -11.92
CA LEU A 225 27.32 4.63 -13.19
C LEU A 225 28.75 4.09 -13.05
N ALA A 226 29.57 4.71 -12.20
CA ALA A 226 30.91 4.23 -11.88
C ALA A 226 30.88 2.87 -11.17
N VAL A 227 29.98 2.68 -10.21
CA VAL A 227 29.80 1.39 -9.51
C VAL A 227 29.33 0.31 -10.48
N ALA A 228 28.37 0.60 -11.35
CA ALA A 228 27.90 -0.36 -12.36
C ALA A 228 29.02 -0.75 -13.33
N GLY A 229 29.81 0.21 -13.81
CA GLY A 229 30.97 -0.05 -14.66
C GLY A 229 32.03 -0.92 -13.97
N TYR A 230 32.29 -0.66 -12.69
CA TYR A 230 33.22 -1.46 -11.89
C TYR A 230 32.75 -2.91 -11.73
N LEU A 231 31.45 -3.13 -11.47
CA LEU A 231 30.89 -4.49 -11.36
C LEU A 231 30.96 -5.25 -12.68
N ILE A 232 30.67 -4.60 -13.81
CA ILE A 232 30.81 -5.21 -15.14
C ILE A 232 32.27 -5.62 -15.37
N TRP A 233 33.22 -4.72 -15.09
CA TRP A 233 34.64 -5.01 -15.23
C TRP A 233 35.10 -6.18 -14.34
N LEU A 234 34.56 -6.29 -13.12
CA LEU A 234 34.87 -7.36 -12.17
C LEU A 234 34.38 -8.73 -12.66
N VAL A 235 33.23 -8.78 -13.33
CA VAL A 235 32.71 -10.00 -13.98
C VAL A 235 33.59 -10.43 -15.16
N PHE A 236 34.03 -9.48 -16.00
CA PHE A 236 34.93 -9.79 -17.11
C PHE A 236 36.33 -10.24 -16.65
N ARG A 237 36.86 -9.64 -15.57
CA ARG A 237 38.17 -10.02 -15.02
C ARG A 237 38.18 -11.41 -14.39
N ASN A 238 37.06 -11.86 -13.81
CA ASN A 238 36.98 -13.12 -13.07
C ASN A 238 36.66 -14.36 -13.94
N GLY A 239 36.57 -14.22 -15.27
CA GLY A 239 36.67 -15.36 -16.20
C GLY A 239 35.60 -16.45 -16.13
N THR A 240 34.49 -16.25 -15.41
CA THR A 240 33.48 -17.30 -15.11
C THR A 240 32.65 -17.75 -16.32
N ILE A 241 32.80 -17.15 -17.51
CA ILE A 241 31.95 -17.46 -18.67
C ILE A 241 32.39 -18.73 -19.42
N GLN A 242 33.58 -19.27 -19.17
CA GLN A 242 34.05 -20.46 -19.89
C GLN A 242 33.34 -21.77 -19.48
N GLN A 243 32.72 -21.85 -18.28
CA GLN A 243 32.07 -23.08 -17.83
C GLN A 243 30.65 -23.30 -18.38
N PHE A 244 30.04 -22.31 -19.05
CA PHE A 244 28.66 -22.42 -19.53
C PHE A 244 28.53 -22.93 -20.98
N PHE A 245 29.63 -23.04 -21.73
CA PHE A 245 29.61 -23.45 -23.15
C PHE A 245 30.25 -24.82 -23.43
N GLU A 246 30.87 -25.48 -22.44
CA GLU A 246 31.30 -26.88 -22.56
C GLU A 246 30.22 -27.81 -21.99
N ASN A 247 29.22 -28.16 -22.80
CA ASN A 247 28.66 -29.52 -22.86
C ASN A 247 27.61 -29.64 -23.98
N PRO A 248 28.03 -29.84 -25.24
CA PRO A 248 27.18 -30.43 -26.26
C PRO A 248 27.71 -31.82 -26.61
N THR A 249 27.03 -32.86 -26.15
CA THR A 249 26.95 -34.27 -26.60
C THR A 249 26.69 -35.13 -25.35
N GLY A 250 25.57 -35.84 -25.20
CA GLY A 250 24.97 -36.74 -26.17
C GLY A 250 25.24 -38.17 -25.71
N GLN A 251 24.41 -38.70 -24.81
CA GLN A 251 24.33 -40.15 -24.62
C GLN A 251 22.91 -40.56 -24.20
N SER A 252 22.10 -40.74 -25.22
CA SER A 252 20.98 -41.68 -25.24
C SER A 252 21.55 -43.10 -25.15
N SER A 253 21.28 -43.82 -24.06
CA SER A 253 21.34 -45.28 -24.07
C SER A 253 19.97 -45.83 -23.66
N ASN A 254 19.31 -46.41 -24.66
CA ASN A 254 18.05 -47.13 -24.54
C ASN A 254 18.25 -48.48 -23.82
N PRO A 255 17.18 -49.08 -23.27
CA PRO A 255 17.25 -50.20 -22.35
C PRO A 255 17.33 -51.55 -23.09
N ALA A 256 17.98 -52.54 -22.47
CA ALA A 256 17.90 -53.94 -22.88
C ALA A 256 17.04 -54.75 -21.88
N PRO A 257 16.21 -55.69 -22.36
CA PRO A 257 15.31 -56.50 -21.54
C PRO A 257 15.99 -57.79 -21.09
N ASN A 258 15.65 -58.30 -19.90
CA ASN A 258 15.76 -59.72 -19.58
C ASN A 258 14.75 -60.14 -18.51
N GLN A 259 13.71 -60.82 -18.97
CA GLN A 259 13.24 -62.15 -18.54
C GLN A 259 14.26 -62.95 -17.69
N VAL A 260 13.97 -63.80 -16.70
CA VAL A 260 12.82 -64.62 -16.24
C VAL A 260 13.17 -65.02 -14.79
N SER A 261 12.20 -65.13 -13.87
CA SER A 261 11.98 -66.35 -13.06
C SER A 261 10.88 -66.17 -12.03
N ALA A 262 9.98 -67.14 -12.04
CA ALA A 262 8.82 -67.30 -11.20
C ALA A 262 9.17 -67.59 -9.74
N GLN A 263 8.32 -67.14 -8.81
CA GLN A 263 7.93 -68.00 -7.70
C GLN A 263 6.53 -67.65 -7.19
N ALA A 264 5.70 -68.69 -7.16
CA ALA A 264 4.34 -68.70 -6.68
C ALA A 264 4.29 -68.92 -5.16
N ALA A 265 3.35 -68.24 -4.50
CA ALA A 265 2.68 -68.67 -3.26
C ALA A 265 1.47 -67.73 -3.08
N SER A 266 0.28 -68.12 -3.51
CA SER A 266 -0.77 -68.68 -2.65
C SER A 266 -0.91 -67.98 -1.29
N GLN A 267 -1.95 -67.16 -1.12
CA GLN A 267 -2.87 -67.26 0.02
C GLN A 267 -4.11 -66.37 -0.18
N SER A 268 -5.22 -66.94 0.28
CA SER A 268 -6.62 -66.69 -0.06
C SER A 268 -7.25 -65.50 0.68
N PRO A 269 -8.45 -65.06 0.27
CA PRO A 269 -9.13 -63.91 0.86
C PRO A 269 -10.01 -64.32 2.04
N THR A 270 -9.90 -63.60 3.16
CA THR A 270 -10.88 -63.67 4.25
C THR A 270 -11.82 -62.47 4.21
N SER A 271 -13.04 -62.79 3.77
CA SER A 271 -14.29 -62.10 4.08
C SER A 271 -14.45 -61.91 5.59
N VAL A 272 -14.75 -60.69 6.03
CA VAL A 272 -15.54 -60.45 7.26
C VAL A 272 -16.57 -59.36 6.99
N ASP A 273 -17.78 -59.85 6.82
CA ASP A 273 -19.06 -59.19 6.99
C ASP A 273 -19.29 -58.81 8.46
N ARG A 274 -19.74 -57.57 8.74
CA ARG A 274 -20.51 -57.27 9.97
C ARG A 274 -21.31 -55.98 9.87
N THR A 275 -22.57 -56.15 9.49
CA THR A 275 -23.75 -55.41 9.97
C THR A 275 -23.78 -55.15 11.48
N LYS A 276 -24.09 -53.90 11.89
CA LYS A 276 -24.98 -53.46 12.99
C LYS A 276 -25.41 -52.02 12.63
N LYS A 277 -26.66 -51.61 12.34
CA LYS A 277 -28.00 -51.70 12.97
C LYS A 277 -28.14 -50.98 14.34
N ILE A 278 -28.88 -49.85 14.30
CA ILE A 278 -29.85 -49.22 15.26
C ILE A 278 -29.25 -48.67 16.58
N THR A 279 -29.58 -47.47 17.11
CA THR A 279 -30.92 -47.01 17.54
C THR A 279 -30.98 -45.52 17.89
N LEU A 280 -32.10 -44.88 17.52
CA LEU A 280 -32.65 -43.61 18.01
C LEU A 280 -33.14 -43.73 19.46
N THR A 281 -32.87 -42.71 20.27
CA THR A 281 -33.80 -42.14 21.27
C THR A 281 -33.38 -40.70 21.52
#